data_AF-A0A4U6C9Y8-F1
#
_entry.id   AF-A0A4U6C9Y8-F1
#
_cell.length_a   1.000
_cell.length_b   1.000
_cell.length_c   1.000
_cell.angle_alpha   90.00
_cell.angle_beta   90.00
_cell.angle_gamma   90.00
#
_symmetry.space_group_name_H-M   'P 1'
#
loop_
_entity.id
_entity.type
_entity.pdbx_description
1 polymer ?
#
loop_
_entity_poly.entity_id
_entity_poly.type
_entity_poly.pdbx_seq_one_letter_code
_entity_poly.pdbx_strand_id
1 'polypeptide(L)' 'MTFKYSFTFPISGPNKLPRFKNWAAEHAPDVEVSLPPQVPVKSEALTIRLKSLEDRQKLVTKLAGAEL' A
#
# COMPACT_ATOMS: atom_id res chain seq x y z
N MET A 1 -7.95 -15.57 -6.15
CA MET A 1 -7.30 -15.07 -4.92
C MET A 1 -8.12 -13.92 -4.39
N THR A 2 -8.58 -13.98 -3.13
CA THR A 2 -9.52 -12.99 -2.58
C THR A 2 -8.78 -12.04 -1.64
N PHE A 3 -8.67 -10.77 -2.02
CA PHE A 3 -8.16 -9.73 -1.13
C PHE A 3 -9.28 -9.25 -0.22
N LYS A 4 -9.36 -9.81 1.00
CA LYS A 4 -10.44 -9.52 1.97
C LYS A 4 -10.16 -8.32 2.86
N TYR A 5 -8.90 -7.91 2.98
CA TYR A 5 -8.51 -6.83 3.88
C TYR A 5 -8.22 -5.58 3.08
N SER A 6 -8.65 -4.43 3.59
CA SER A 6 -8.25 -3.12 3.08
C SER A 6 -7.32 -2.44 4.10
N PHE A 7 -6.36 -1.71 3.57
CA PHE A 7 -5.49 -0.87 4.37
C PHE A 7 -5.38 0.50 3.71
N THR A 8 -5.70 1.53 4.49
CA THR A 8 -5.63 2.93 4.06
C THR A 8 -4.54 3.60 4.86
N PHE A 9 -3.60 4.23 4.16
CA PHE A 9 -2.52 4.99 4.78
C PHE A 9 -2.40 6.36 4.12
N PRO A 10 -1.93 7.38 4.87
CA PRO A 10 -1.66 8.69 4.30
C PRO A 10 -0.49 8.57 3.32
N ILE A 11 -0.64 9.17 2.14
CA ILE A 11 0.41 9.28 1.14
C ILE A 11 0.19 10.57 0.35
N SER A 12 1.26 11.32 0.13
CA SER A 12 1.18 12.63 -0.51
C SER A 12 2.03 12.71 -1.78
N GLY A 13 1.67 13.65 -2.66
CA GLY A 13 2.40 13.90 -3.90
C GLY A 13 1.95 13.11 -5.14
N PRO A 14 2.62 13.30 -6.28
CA PRO A 14 2.30 12.63 -7.54
C PRO A 14 2.78 11.17 -7.55
N ASN A 15 2.31 10.38 -8.52
CA ASN A 15 2.83 9.03 -8.79
C ASN A 15 2.75 8.04 -7.60
N LYS A 16 1.69 8.15 -6.79
CA LYS A 16 1.45 7.33 -5.58
C LYS A 16 1.49 5.83 -5.83
N LEU A 17 0.83 5.36 -6.88
CA LEU A 17 0.78 3.94 -7.24
C LEU A 17 2.16 3.35 -7.57
N PRO A 18 2.93 3.91 -8.51
CA PRO A 18 4.27 3.39 -8.80
C PRO A 18 5.25 3.58 -7.63
N ARG A 19 5.15 4.68 -6.86
CA ARG A 19 5.98 4.85 -5.64
C ARG A 19 5.72 3.75 -4.61
N PHE A 20 4.45 3.49 -4.30
CA PHE A 20 4.10 2.40 -3.41
C PHE A 20 4.52 1.04 -3.97
N LYS A 21 4.37 0.81 -5.28
CA LYS A 21 4.79 -0.43 -5.92
C LYS A 21 6.29 -0.68 -5.80
N ASN A 22 7.12 0.35 -6.03
CA ASN A 22 8.57 0.26 -5.88
C ASN A 22 8.95 0.00 -4.41
N TRP A 23 8.39 0.80 -3.50
CA TRP A 23 8.61 0.61 -2.07
C TRP A 23 8.19 -0.79 -1.59
N ALA A 24 7.04 -1.29 -2.05
CA ALA A 24 6.57 -2.64 -1.71
C ALA A 24 7.51 -3.72 -2.26
N ALA A 25 8.07 -3.54 -3.46
CA ALA A 25 9.04 -4.48 -4.01
C ALA A 25 10.37 -4.48 -3.22
N GLU A 26 10.81 -3.32 -2.74
CA GLU A 26 12.07 -3.17 -1.99
C GLU A 26 11.94 -3.61 -0.53
N HIS A 27 10.85 -3.25 0.13
CA HIS A 27 10.68 -3.47 1.56
C HIS A 27 9.77 -4.65 1.89
N ALA A 28 8.87 -5.06 1.01
CA ALA A 28 7.86 -6.09 1.26
C ALA A 28 7.60 -7.01 0.05
N PRO A 29 8.64 -7.61 -0.57
CA PRO A 29 8.48 -8.42 -1.78
C PRO A 29 7.58 -9.65 -1.56
N ASP A 30 7.53 -10.18 -0.34
CA ASP A 30 6.69 -11.32 0.04
C ASP A 30 5.21 -10.96 0.27
N VAL A 31 4.85 -9.67 0.25
CA VAL A 31 3.48 -9.23 0.55
C VAL A 31 2.71 -9.01 -0.74
N GLU A 32 1.69 -9.83 -0.95
CA GLU A 32 0.81 -9.70 -2.11
C GLU A 32 -0.23 -8.59 -1.88
N VAL A 33 0.00 -7.47 -2.57
CA VAL A 33 -0.85 -6.28 -2.52
C VAL A 33 -1.67 -6.13 -3.81
N SER A 34 -2.94 -5.75 -3.67
CA SER A 34 -3.79 -5.35 -4.79
C SER A 34 -3.99 -3.84 -4.74
N LEU A 35 -3.44 -3.16 -5.74
CA LEU A 35 -3.57 -1.73 -5.91
C LEU A 35 -4.91 -1.36 -6.56
N PRO A 36 -5.50 -0.21 -6.19
CA PRO A 36 -6.65 0.32 -6.91
C PRO A 36 -6.25 0.74 -8.33
N PRO A 37 -7.16 0.65 -9.30
CA PRO A 37 -6.86 0.98 -10.70
C PRO A 37 -6.56 2.46 -10.91
N GLN A 38 -7.17 3.33 -10.11
CA GLN A 38 -6.96 4.77 -10.16
C GLN A 38 -7.06 5.37 -8.77
N VAL A 39 -6.16 6.32 -8.48
CA VAL A 39 -6.14 7.10 -7.24
C VAL A 39 -6.13 8.57 -7.65
N PRO A 40 -7.04 9.40 -7.11
CA PRO A 40 -7.04 10.82 -7.42
C PRO A 40 -5.69 11.45 -7.04
N VAL A 41 -5.15 12.29 -7.91
CA VAL A 41 -3.86 12.98 -7.68
C VAL A 41 -3.89 13.79 -6.37
N LYS A 42 -5.04 14.41 -6.07
CA LYS A 42 -5.27 15.19 -4.85
C LYS A 42 -5.57 14.36 -3.59
N SER A 43 -5.76 13.04 -3.70
CA SER A 43 -6.09 12.21 -2.54
C SER A 43 -4.89 12.05 -1.62
N GLU A 44 -4.97 12.48 -0.38
CA GLU A 44 -3.88 12.35 0.61
C GLU A 44 -3.86 10.97 1.29
N ALA A 45 -4.67 10.04 0.79
CA ALA A 45 -4.74 8.67 1.26
C ALA A 45 -4.75 7.69 0.09
N LEU A 46 -4.12 6.53 0.31
CA LEU A 46 -4.13 5.39 -0.61
C LEU A 46 -4.68 4.18 0.10
N THR A 47 -5.70 3.58 -0.51
CA THR A 47 -6.32 2.34 -0.04
C THR A 47 -5.85 1.18 -0.91
N ILE A 48 -5.17 0.22 -0.29
CA ILE A 48 -4.73 -1.03 -0.93
C ILE A 48 -5.52 -2.20 -0.35
N ARG A 49 -5.60 -3.30 -1.11
CA ARG A 49 -6.19 -4.55 -0.61
C ARG A 49 -5.13 -5.61 -0.39
N LEU A 50 -5.34 -6.43 0.63
CA LEU A 50 -4.41 -7.44 1.13
C LEU A 50 -5.13 -8.77 1.30
N LYS A 51 -4.37 -9.87 1.18
CA LYS A 51 -4.91 -11.22 1.30
C LYS A 51 -5.11 -11.63 2.75
N SER A 52 -4.13 -11.32 3.60
CA SER A 52 -4.09 -11.76 4.99
C SER A 52 -3.98 -10.60 5.98
N LEU A 53 -4.39 -10.86 7.21
CA LEU A 53 -4.22 -9.91 8.32
C LEU A 53 -2.74 -9.76 8.69
N GLU A 54 -1.93 -10.82 8.55
CA GLU A 54 -0.49 -10.79 8.74
C GLU A 54 0.21 -9.84 7.76
N ASP A 55 -0.17 -9.87 6.48
CA ASP A 55 0.31 -8.94 5.44
C ASP A 55 0.02 -7.49 5.82
N ARG A 56 -1.18 -7.25 6.36
CA ARG A 56 -1.58 -5.94 6.87
C ARG A 56 -0.70 -5.49 8.01
N GLN A 57 -0.44 -6.35 9.00
CA GLN A 57 0.43 -5.99 10.12
C GLN A 57 1.86 -5.69 9.65
N LYS A 58 2.43 -6.54 8.77
CA LYS A 58 3.76 -6.32 8.19
C LYS A 58 3.84 -4.97 7.48
N LEU A 59 2.85 -4.63 6.66
CA LEU A 59 2.81 -3.35 5.96
C LEU A 59 2.61 -2.17 6.90
N VAL A 60 1.72 -2.27 7.89
CA VAL A 60 1.52 -1.23 8.90
C VAL A 60 2.84 -0.93 9.63
N THR A 61 3.54 -1.98 10.08
CA THR A 61 4.83 -1.82 10.79
C THR A 61 5.91 -1.22 9.88
N LYS A 62 5.99 -1.64 8.61
CA LYS A 62 6.98 -1.11 7.66
C LYS A 62 6.66 0.32 7.21
N LEU A 63 5.38 0.67 7.06
CA LEU A 63 4.92 2.00 6.66
C LEU A 63 4.95 3.01 7.81
N ALA A 64 4.89 2.56 9.06
CA ALA A 64 4.97 3.45 10.24
C ALA A 64 6.26 4.29 10.29
N GLY A 65 7.31 3.90 9.55
CA GLY A 65 8.56 4.66 9.41
C GLY A 65 8.94 5.00 7.97
N ALA A 66 8.04 4.77 7.00
CA ALA A 66 8.32 5.06 5.60
C ALA A 66 7.58 6.34 5.16
N GLU A 67 8.32 7.39 4.81
CA GLU A 67 7.75 8.60 4.22
C GLU A 67 7.49 8.39 2.72
N LEU A 68 6.22 8.16 2.37
CA LEU A 68 5.72 8.06 0.99
C LEU A 68 4.88 9.29 0.63
#